data_AF-H8ZFJ9-F1
#
_entry.id   AF-H8ZFJ9-F1
#
_cell.length_a   1.000
_cell.length_b   1.000
_cell.length_c   1.000
_cell.angle_alpha   90.00
_cell.angle_beta   90.00
_cell.angle_gamma   90.00
#
_symmetry.space_group_name_H-M   'P 1'
#
loop_
_entity.id
_entity.type
_entity.pdbx_description
1 polymer ?
#
loop_
_entity_poly.entity_id
_entity_poly.type
_entity_poly.pdbx_seq_one_letter_code
_entity_poly.pdbx_strand_id
1 'polypeptide(L)'
;MCKYKIKMKSEEIEIFSSLNDLSFSAAKKIEMKVSRISQTAQELYALLEMRLGFLSNKVEISKTEIPQDISVIERIFLLKKWIEQIEQEYKQRIHDIFTQKKEEFQVVIKKLLEIKKKDTPRALHPDTITDLRFTQQEQILNSLEEEIAAAESEYEILRNIQAFAQERRELLLKMSAFEEQASDPLRLFRSSFQLNSEEKFRKMAVPTLLRVEKEIFALAEQYAEKFSNKPIVIEEKEIISELKDEISNRIINANTFMKGRTTKTNR
;
A
#
# COMPACT_ATOMS: atom_id res chain seq x y z
N MET A 1 -25.09 26.76 76.98
CA MET A 1 -25.13 26.88 75.51
C MET A 1 -24.51 25.63 74.89
N CYS A 2 -25.15 25.16 73.82
CA CYS A 2 -24.99 23.95 72.97
C CYS A 2 -23.90 22.89 73.26
N LYS A 3 -24.40 21.70 73.60
CA LYS A 3 -23.79 20.39 73.34
C LYS A 3 -23.92 20.06 71.84
N TYR A 4 -22.83 19.67 71.18
CA TYR A 4 -22.92 18.84 69.97
C TYR A 4 -22.18 17.52 70.23
N LYS A 5 -22.97 16.49 70.56
CA LYS A 5 -22.57 15.08 70.49
C LYS A 5 -22.68 14.67 69.03
N ILE A 6 -21.56 14.48 68.36
CA ILE A 6 -21.54 13.76 67.08
C ILE A 6 -21.76 12.28 67.42
N LYS A 7 -22.99 11.80 67.21
CA LYS A 7 -23.29 10.37 67.19
C LYS A 7 -22.71 9.82 65.89
N MET A 8 -21.51 9.26 65.96
CA MET A 8 -21.05 8.28 64.95
C MET A 8 -22.03 7.11 64.99
N LYS A 9 -22.55 6.70 63.83
CA LYS A 9 -23.42 5.52 63.72
C LYS A 9 -22.63 4.29 64.17
N SER A 10 -23.24 3.49 65.04
CA SER A 10 -22.67 2.33 65.73
C SER A 10 -22.22 1.19 64.82
N GLU A 11 -22.52 1.24 63.52
CA GLU A 11 -22.18 0.18 62.55
C GLU A 11 -20.74 0.28 62.02
N GLU A 12 -20.11 1.46 62.05
CA GLU A 12 -18.70 1.61 61.63
C GLU A 12 -17.69 1.19 62.70
N ILE A 13 -18.13 1.03 63.97
CA ILE A 13 -17.25 0.71 65.10
C ILE A 13 -17.03 -0.80 65.24
N GLU A 14 -17.95 -1.64 64.75
CA GLU A 14 -17.84 -3.10 64.92
C GLU A 14 -16.84 -3.78 63.98
N ILE A 15 -16.51 -3.18 62.82
CA ILE A 15 -15.49 -3.74 61.93
C ILE A 15 -14.09 -3.57 62.55
N PHE A 16 -13.89 -2.52 63.36
CA PHE A 16 -12.60 -2.21 63.99
C PHE A 16 -12.42 -2.78 65.40
N SER A 17 -13.46 -3.29 66.06
CA SER A 17 -13.33 -3.92 67.39
C SER A 17 -12.49 -5.20 67.34
N SER A 18 -12.49 -5.90 66.20
CA SER A 18 -11.65 -7.08 65.94
C SER A 18 -10.16 -6.78 65.72
N LEU A 19 -9.79 -5.50 65.55
CA LEU A 19 -8.38 -5.09 65.39
C LEU A 19 -7.68 -4.85 66.74
N ASN A 20 -8.43 -4.70 67.84
CA ASN A 20 -7.87 -4.49 69.17
C ASN A 20 -7.11 -5.72 69.73
N ASP A 21 -7.35 -6.91 69.17
CA ASP A 21 -6.70 -8.16 69.56
C ASP A 21 -5.48 -8.52 68.68
N LEU A 22 -5.07 -7.65 67.74
CA LEU A 22 -3.87 -7.90 66.96
C LEU A 22 -2.59 -7.64 67.76
N SER A 23 -1.76 -8.67 67.91
CA SER A 23 -0.39 -8.49 68.39
C SER A 23 0.35 -7.44 67.56
N PHE A 24 1.24 -6.66 68.20
CA PHE A 24 2.08 -5.65 67.54
C PHE A 24 2.82 -6.19 66.31
N SER A 25 3.27 -7.45 66.37
CA SER A 25 3.90 -8.15 65.24
C SER A 25 2.93 -8.36 64.06
N ALA A 26 1.69 -8.74 64.33
CA ALA A 26 0.66 -8.90 63.32
C ALA A 26 0.24 -7.55 62.70
N ALA A 27 0.08 -6.50 63.51
CA ALA A 27 -0.21 -5.15 63.04
C ALA A 27 0.90 -4.62 62.12
N LYS A 28 2.18 -4.73 62.53
CA LYS A 28 3.34 -4.34 61.72
C LYS A 28 3.44 -5.13 60.41
N LYS A 29 3.07 -6.41 60.42
CA LYS A 29 3.04 -7.25 59.21
C LYS A 29 1.94 -6.80 58.24
N ILE A 30 0.78 -6.37 58.74
CA ILE A 30 -0.29 -5.80 57.92
C ILE A 30 0.16 -4.47 57.33
N GLU A 31 0.74 -3.58 58.13
CA GLU A 31 1.25 -2.29 57.68
C GLU A 31 2.27 -2.43 56.54
N MET A 32 3.24 -3.34 56.68
CA MET A 32 4.20 -3.64 55.60
C MET A 32 3.52 -4.17 54.34
N LYS A 33 2.47 -5.00 54.46
CA LYS A 33 1.72 -5.49 53.30
C LYS A 33 0.94 -4.37 52.62
N VAL A 34 0.30 -3.48 53.38
CA VAL A 34 -0.43 -2.32 52.86
C VAL A 34 0.52 -1.38 52.12
N SER A 35 1.70 -1.10 52.69
CA SER A 35 2.73 -0.29 52.03
C SER A 35 3.17 -0.89 50.69
N ARG A 36 3.42 -2.21 50.62
CA ARG A 36 3.74 -2.90 49.36
C ARG A 36 2.62 -2.80 48.33
N ILE A 37 1.37 -3.02 48.74
CA ILE A 37 0.20 -2.90 47.86
C ILE A 37 0.10 -1.48 47.30
N SER A 38 0.31 -0.47 48.14
CA SER A 38 0.29 0.94 47.71
C SER A 38 1.39 1.24 46.69
N GLN A 39 2.60 0.71 46.89
CA GLN A 39 3.69 0.86 45.93
C GLN A 39 3.38 0.18 44.59
N THR A 40 2.92 -1.08 44.62
CA THR A 40 2.55 -1.80 43.40
C THR A 40 1.40 -1.12 42.66
N ALA A 41 0.43 -0.52 43.36
CA ALA A 41 -0.64 0.24 42.75
C ALA A 41 -0.10 1.49 42.01
N GLN A 42 0.88 2.21 42.60
CA GLN A 42 1.52 3.36 41.96
C GLN A 42 2.30 2.95 40.70
N GLU A 43 3.04 1.84 40.76
CA GLU A 43 3.75 1.29 39.59
C GLU A 43 2.77 0.91 38.47
N LEU A 44 1.66 0.23 38.80
CA LEU A 44 0.62 -0.13 37.83
C LEU A 44 -0.03 1.11 37.21
N TYR A 45 -0.32 2.13 38.02
CA TYR A 45 -0.87 3.39 37.55
C TYR A 45 0.04 4.05 36.50
N ALA A 46 1.34 4.15 36.80
CA ALA A 46 2.32 4.71 35.87
C ALA A 46 2.42 3.92 34.54
N LEU A 47 2.36 2.59 34.60
CA LEU A 47 2.33 1.74 33.40
C LEU A 47 1.08 1.99 32.54
N LEU A 48 -0.08 2.15 33.17
CA LEU A 48 -1.34 2.45 32.48
C LEU A 48 -1.32 3.84 31.86
N GLU A 49 -0.78 4.86 32.53
CA GLU A 49 -0.59 6.20 31.95
C GLU A 49 0.32 6.17 30.72
N MET A 50 1.43 5.42 30.77
CA MET A 50 2.30 5.26 29.60
C MET A 50 1.58 4.56 28.45
N ARG A 51 0.79 3.51 28.73
CA ARG A 51 -0.01 2.81 27.72
C ARG A 51 -1.06 3.72 27.10
N LEU A 52 -1.75 4.50 27.93
CA LEU A 52 -2.71 5.50 27.48
C LEU A 52 -2.03 6.53 26.57
N GLY A 53 -0.88 7.08 26.99
CA GLY A 53 -0.11 8.03 26.18
C GLY A 53 0.30 7.47 24.81
N PHE A 54 0.73 6.21 24.77
CA PHE A 54 1.02 5.51 23.50
C PHE A 54 -0.22 5.44 22.60
N LEU A 55 -1.38 5.04 23.15
CA LEU A 55 -2.61 4.87 22.38
C LEU A 55 -3.21 6.21 21.93
N SER A 56 -3.13 7.25 22.77
CA SER A 56 -3.59 8.60 22.44
C SER A 56 -2.82 9.24 21.30
N ASN A 57 -1.58 8.82 21.04
CA ASN A 57 -0.82 9.25 19.86
C ASN A 57 -1.26 8.52 18.57
N LYS A 58 -1.99 7.42 18.69
CA LYS A 58 -2.43 6.56 17.58
C LYS A 58 -3.89 6.78 17.21
N VAL A 59 -4.70 7.24 18.15
CA VAL A 59 -6.12 7.55 17.98
C VAL A 59 -6.37 8.92 18.60
N GLU A 60 -6.88 9.87 17.80
CA GLU A 60 -7.40 11.13 18.34
C GLU A 60 -8.66 10.85 19.15
N ILE A 61 -8.58 11.05 20.46
CA ILE A 61 -9.70 10.84 21.39
C ILE A 61 -9.80 12.05 22.30
N SER A 62 -11.03 12.45 22.61
CA SER A 62 -11.31 13.42 23.67
C SER A 62 -10.71 12.93 24.98
N LYS A 63 -9.85 13.77 25.59
CA LYS A 63 -9.28 13.46 26.90
C LYS A 63 -10.42 13.40 27.91
N THR A 64 -10.76 12.20 28.38
CA THR A 64 -11.58 12.04 29.58
C THR A 64 -10.71 12.40 30.77
N GLU A 65 -10.97 13.55 31.40
CA GLU A 65 -10.24 13.95 32.60
C GLU A 65 -10.52 12.94 33.72
N ILE A 66 -9.49 12.26 34.19
CA ILE A 66 -9.60 11.35 35.32
C ILE A 66 -9.53 12.21 36.59
N PRO A 67 -10.53 12.13 37.49
CA PRO A 67 -10.53 12.92 38.70
C PRO A 67 -9.29 12.64 39.56
N GLN A 68 -8.67 13.70 40.09
CA GLN A 68 -7.44 13.61 40.90
C GLN A 68 -7.73 13.42 42.40
N ASP A 69 -8.98 13.59 42.80
CA ASP A 69 -9.50 13.52 44.16
C ASP A 69 -9.92 12.10 44.60
N ILE A 70 -9.89 11.13 43.69
CA ILE A 70 -10.19 9.71 43.97
C ILE A 70 -8.95 8.91 44.37
N SER A 71 -9.16 7.71 44.94
CA SER A 71 -8.06 6.84 45.34
C SER A 71 -7.26 6.33 44.12
N VAL A 72 -5.99 5.94 44.34
CA VAL A 72 -5.14 5.36 43.28
C VAL A 72 -5.77 4.10 42.68
N ILE A 73 -6.47 3.29 43.49
CA ILE A 73 -7.14 2.08 43.03
C ILE A 73 -8.31 2.40 42.11
N GLU A 74 -9.13 3.39 42.46
CA GLU A 74 -10.24 3.85 41.61
C GLU A 74 -9.72 4.45 40.29
N ARG A 75 -8.62 5.21 40.35
CA ARG A 75 -7.96 5.73 39.13
C ARG A 75 -7.50 4.61 38.20
N ILE A 76 -6.88 3.55 38.75
CA ILE A 76 -6.45 2.37 37.97
C ILE A 76 -7.65 1.73 37.27
N PHE A 77 -8.78 1.59 37.96
CA PHE A 77 -9.98 1.00 37.39
C PHE A 77 -10.53 1.83 36.22
N LEU A 78 -10.61 3.16 36.39
CA LEU A 78 -11.05 4.07 35.33
C LEU A 78 -10.07 4.07 34.14
N LEU A 79 -8.76 4.14 34.40
CA LEU A 79 -7.73 4.06 33.37
C LEU A 79 -7.84 2.77 32.55
N LYS A 80 -8.00 1.63 33.23
CA LYS A 80 -8.11 0.33 32.56
C LYS A 80 -9.32 0.29 31.64
N LYS A 81 -10.49 0.71 32.13
CA LYS A 81 -11.72 0.78 31.33
C LYS A 81 -11.54 1.69 30.11
N TRP A 82 -10.88 2.83 30.30
CA TRP A 82 -10.64 3.76 29.20
C TRP A 82 -9.67 3.16 28.18
N ILE A 83 -8.54 2.60 28.62
CA ILE A 83 -7.58 1.91 27.74
C ILE A 83 -8.27 0.80 26.94
N GLU A 84 -9.10 -0.02 27.57
CA GLU A 84 -9.87 -1.06 26.87
C GLU A 84 -10.75 -0.48 25.76
N GLN A 85 -11.44 0.65 26.00
CA GLN A 85 -12.24 1.32 24.97
C GLN A 85 -11.38 1.82 23.81
N ILE A 86 -10.26 2.49 24.11
CA ILE A 86 -9.34 3.00 23.09
C ILE A 86 -8.72 1.86 22.27
N GLU A 87 -8.34 0.77 22.92
CA GLU A 87 -7.77 -0.39 22.24
C GLU A 87 -8.77 -1.05 21.28
N GLN A 88 -10.06 -1.10 21.63
CA GLN A 88 -11.09 -1.60 20.74
C GLN A 88 -11.28 -0.66 19.54
N GLU A 89 -11.32 0.64 19.76
CA GLU A 89 -11.41 1.62 18.68
C GLU A 89 -10.19 1.55 17.74
N TYR A 90 -8.99 1.47 18.30
CA TYR A 90 -7.76 1.31 17.52
C TYR A 90 -7.78 0.03 16.68
N LYS A 91 -8.19 -1.11 17.27
CA LYS A 91 -8.33 -2.38 16.54
C LYS A 91 -9.29 -2.26 15.37
N GLN A 92 -10.44 -1.61 15.57
CA GLN A 92 -11.41 -1.40 14.51
C GLN A 92 -10.82 -0.56 13.39
N ARG A 93 -10.22 0.60 13.72
CA ARG A 93 -9.58 1.48 12.73
C ARG A 93 -8.49 0.77 11.92
N ILE A 94 -7.63 0.00 12.58
CA ILE A 94 -6.57 -0.78 11.92
C ILE A 94 -7.16 -1.84 11.00
N HIS A 95 -8.24 -2.52 11.43
CA HIS A 95 -8.93 -3.48 10.59
C HIS A 95 -9.53 -2.83 9.35
N ASP A 96 -10.17 -1.66 9.50
CA ASP A 96 -10.77 -0.91 8.39
C ASP A 96 -9.71 -0.43 7.38
N ILE A 97 -8.56 0.06 7.87
CA ILE A 97 -7.43 0.42 7.01
C ILE A 97 -6.89 -0.80 6.28
N PHE A 98 -6.76 -1.95 6.96
CA PHE A 98 -6.28 -3.18 6.36
C PHE A 98 -7.21 -3.69 5.26
N THR A 99 -8.53 -3.70 5.49
CA THR A 99 -9.50 -4.13 4.49
C THR A 99 -9.48 -3.21 3.28
N GLN A 100 -9.45 -1.89 3.49
CA GLN A 100 -9.30 -0.92 2.41
C GLN A 100 -8.02 -1.16 1.59
N LYS A 101 -6.87 -1.28 2.26
CA LYS A 101 -5.58 -1.50 1.58
C LYS A 101 -5.55 -2.84 0.83
N LYS A 102 -6.16 -3.88 1.39
CA LYS A 102 -6.30 -5.18 0.72
C LYS A 102 -7.12 -5.06 -0.57
N GLU A 103 -8.20 -4.29 -0.55
CA GLU A 103 -9.01 -4.00 -1.75
C GLU A 103 -8.23 -3.19 -2.79
N GLU A 104 -7.52 -2.13 -2.37
CA GLU A 104 -6.63 -1.34 -3.24
C GLU A 104 -5.61 -2.25 -3.93
N PHE A 105 -4.94 -3.11 -3.16
CA PHE A 105 -3.98 -4.07 -3.68
C PHE A 105 -4.61 -5.03 -4.70
N GLN A 106 -5.79 -5.59 -4.41
CA GLN A 106 -6.51 -6.48 -5.33
C GLN A 106 -6.83 -5.80 -6.66
N VAL A 107 -7.24 -4.52 -6.62
CA VAL A 107 -7.53 -3.74 -7.84
C VAL A 107 -6.27 -3.59 -8.68
N VAL A 108 -5.13 -3.22 -8.08
CA VAL A 108 -3.86 -3.04 -8.81
C VAL A 108 -3.36 -4.36 -9.39
N ILE A 109 -3.42 -5.45 -8.62
CA ILE A 109 -3.03 -6.78 -9.09
C ILE A 109 -3.92 -7.23 -10.25
N LYS A 110 -5.24 -7.00 -10.19
CA LYS A 110 -6.14 -7.32 -11.29
C LYS A 110 -5.74 -6.59 -12.58
N LYS A 111 -5.45 -5.29 -12.50
CA LYS A 111 -4.97 -4.50 -13.65
C LYS A 111 -3.64 -5.03 -14.22
N LEU A 112 -2.71 -5.44 -13.35
CA LEU A 112 -1.45 -6.07 -13.78
C LEU A 112 -1.67 -7.41 -14.48
N LEU A 113 -2.60 -8.22 -13.97
CA LEU A 113 -2.96 -9.51 -14.57
C LEU A 113 -3.63 -9.32 -15.92
N GLU A 114 -4.49 -8.31 -16.08
CA GLU A 114 -5.12 -7.95 -17.35
C GLU A 114 -4.08 -7.56 -18.42
N ILE A 115 -3.11 -6.70 -18.08
CA ILE A 115 -2.01 -6.34 -19.00
C ILE A 115 -1.17 -7.58 -19.38
N LYS A 116 -0.90 -8.46 -18.41
CA LYS A 116 -0.09 -9.66 -18.61
C LYS A 116 -0.85 -10.81 -19.26
N LYS A 117 -2.19 -10.75 -19.34
CA LYS A 117 -3.11 -11.86 -19.66
C LYS A 117 -2.81 -13.12 -18.84
N LYS A 118 -2.72 -12.98 -17.51
CA LYS A 118 -2.54 -14.11 -16.58
C LYS A 118 -3.77 -14.31 -15.70
N ASP A 119 -4.23 -15.55 -15.56
CA ASP A 119 -5.48 -15.88 -14.87
C ASP A 119 -5.36 -16.05 -13.34
N THR A 120 -4.16 -16.08 -12.77
CA THR A 120 -3.98 -16.46 -11.37
C THR A 120 -3.85 -15.25 -10.45
N PRO A 121 -4.90 -14.92 -9.64
CA PRO A 121 -4.77 -13.94 -8.57
C PRO A 121 -3.83 -14.48 -7.50
N ARG A 122 -2.85 -13.67 -7.13
CA ARG A 122 -1.91 -13.97 -6.04
C ARG A 122 -2.61 -13.61 -4.72
N ALA A 123 -3.08 -14.59 -3.96
CA ALA A 123 -3.52 -14.35 -2.58
C ALA A 123 -2.28 -14.30 -1.67
N LEU A 124 -1.83 -13.09 -1.31
CA LEU A 124 -0.61 -12.91 -0.50
C LEU A 124 -0.87 -12.59 0.97
N HIS A 125 -2.05 -12.08 1.30
CA HIS A 125 -2.30 -11.51 2.61
C HIS A 125 -3.34 -12.33 3.39
N PRO A 126 -3.22 -12.39 4.73
CA PRO A 126 -4.21 -13.04 5.57
C PRO A 126 -5.60 -12.42 5.40
N ASP A 127 -6.63 -13.16 5.80
CA ASP A 127 -8.00 -12.66 5.77
C ASP A 127 -8.26 -11.59 6.82
N THR A 128 -7.60 -11.72 7.97
CA THR A 128 -7.77 -10.81 9.11
C THR A 128 -6.45 -10.63 9.84
N ILE A 129 -6.23 -9.45 10.44
CA ILE A 129 -5.05 -9.15 11.26
C ILE A 129 -5.38 -8.84 12.74
N THR A 130 -6.66 -8.93 13.14
CA THR A 130 -7.18 -8.48 14.44
C THR A 130 -6.57 -9.18 15.64
N ASP A 131 -6.14 -10.43 15.46
CA ASP A 131 -5.60 -11.27 16.53
C ASP A 131 -4.11 -11.04 16.80
N LEU A 132 -3.45 -10.23 15.96
CA LEU A 132 -2.04 -9.91 16.05
C LEU A 132 -1.77 -8.77 17.04
N ARG A 133 -0.53 -8.70 17.54
CA ARG A 133 -0.09 -7.55 18.33
C ARG A 133 -0.07 -6.28 17.47
N PHE A 134 -0.33 -5.12 18.07
CA PHE A 134 -0.36 -3.84 17.35
C PHE A 134 0.90 -3.57 16.52
N THR A 135 2.08 -3.88 17.04
CA THR A 135 3.33 -3.72 16.30
C THR A 135 3.40 -4.61 15.05
N GLN A 136 2.83 -5.82 15.11
CA GLN A 136 2.79 -6.73 13.97
C GLN A 136 1.75 -6.27 12.94
N GLN A 137 0.60 -5.75 13.39
CA GLN A 137 -0.42 -5.16 12.52
C GLN A 137 0.15 -3.96 11.73
N GLU A 138 0.85 -3.04 12.41
CA GLU A 138 1.51 -1.91 11.76
C GLU A 138 2.56 -2.34 10.74
N GLN A 139 3.37 -3.35 11.07
CA GLN A 139 4.35 -3.90 10.12
C GLN A 139 3.69 -4.46 8.87
N ILE A 140 2.58 -5.19 9.02
CA ILE A 140 1.83 -5.73 7.88
C ILE A 140 1.27 -4.60 7.03
N LEU A 141 0.67 -3.57 7.65
CA LEU A 141 0.14 -2.41 6.93
C LEU A 141 1.23 -1.68 6.13
N ASN A 142 2.39 -1.43 6.74
CA ASN A 142 3.51 -0.80 6.05
C ASN A 142 4.01 -1.66 4.87
N SER A 143 4.15 -2.98 5.08
CA SER A 143 4.55 -3.87 3.99
C SER A 143 3.51 -3.91 2.85
N LEU A 144 2.22 -3.87 3.19
CA LEU A 144 1.14 -3.84 2.21
C LEU A 144 1.15 -2.52 1.42
N GLU A 145 1.43 -1.40 2.08
CA GLU A 145 1.58 -0.10 1.43
C GLU A 145 2.78 -0.07 0.45
N GLU A 146 3.93 -0.62 0.86
CA GLU A 146 5.10 -0.78 -0.01
C GLU A 146 4.80 -1.68 -1.22
N GLU A 147 4.09 -2.79 -0.99
CA GLU A 147 3.67 -3.70 -2.06
C GLU A 147 2.69 -3.05 -3.04
N ILE A 148 1.72 -2.28 -2.55
CA ILE A 148 0.80 -1.49 -3.38
C ILE A 148 1.58 -0.50 -4.23
N ALA A 149 2.46 0.30 -3.62
CA ALA A 149 3.25 1.31 -4.34
C ALA A 149 4.15 0.66 -5.42
N ALA A 150 4.76 -0.48 -5.11
CA ALA A 150 5.55 -1.24 -6.07
C ALA A 150 4.70 -1.76 -7.23
N ALA A 151 3.52 -2.32 -6.93
CA ALA A 151 2.60 -2.85 -7.93
C ALA A 151 2.01 -1.74 -8.82
N GLU A 152 1.68 -0.57 -8.26
CA GLU A 152 1.23 0.60 -9.02
C GLU A 152 2.32 1.12 -9.94
N SER A 153 3.55 1.25 -9.43
CA SER A 153 4.70 1.62 -10.25
C SER A 153 4.96 0.60 -11.36
N GLU A 154 4.79 -0.70 -11.09
CA GLU A 154 4.93 -1.73 -12.12
C GLU A 154 3.85 -1.57 -13.20
N TYR A 155 2.61 -1.37 -12.78
CA TYR A 155 1.46 -1.23 -13.66
C TYR A 155 1.62 -0.04 -14.60
N GLU A 156 2.00 1.13 -14.09
CA GLU A 156 2.16 2.33 -14.91
C GLU A 156 3.26 2.17 -15.96
N ILE A 157 4.39 1.57 -15.61
CA ILE A 157 5.48 1.30 -16.56
C ILE A 157 4.99 0.35 -17.67
N LEU A 158 4.37 -0.77 -17.30
CA LEU A 158 3.88 -1.75 -18.27
C LEU A 158 2.78 -1.18 -19.17
N ARG A 159 1.87 -0.38 -18.61
CA ARG A 159 0.81 0.31 -19.35
C ARG A 159 1.39 1.27 -20.39
N ASN A 160 2.41 2.04 -20.01
CA ASN A 160 3.08 2.96 -20.94
C ASN A 160 3.82 2.21 -22.05
N ILE A 161 4.50 1.11 -21.72
CA ILE A 161 5.13 0.24 -22.74
C ILE A 161 4.06 -0.31 -23.69
N GLN A 162 2.91 -0.78 -23.19
CA GLN A 162 1.81 -1.25 -24.03
C GLN A 162 1.30 -0.15 -24.97
N ALA A 163 1.12 1.07 -24.46
CA ALA A 163 0.65 2.21 -25.24
C ALA A 163 1.64 2.56 -26.38
N PHE A 164 2.94 2.66 -26.09
CA PHE A 164 3.95 2.91 -27.12
C PHE A 164 4.10 1.76 -28.10
N ALA A 165 3.98 0.50 -27.64
CA ALA A 165 3.99 -0.66 -28.53
C ALA A 165 2.79 -0.65 -29.50
N GLN A 166 1.63 -0.19 -29.05
CA GLN A 166 0.46 0.01 -29.90
C GLN A 166 0.65 1.18 -30.87
N GLU A 167 1.12 2.34 -30.42
CA GLU A 167 1.46 3.49 -31.27
C GLU A 167 2.43 3.07 -32.39
N ARG A 168 3.47 2.31 -32.01
CA ARG A 168 4.43 1.74 -32.95
C ARG A 168 3.75 0.86 -33.99
N ARG A 169 2.93 -0.10 -33.56
CA ARG A 169 2.22 -1.02 -34.47
C ARG A 169 1.37 -0.27 -35.49
N GLU A 170 0.63 0.74 -35.04
CA GLU A 170 -0.19 1.59 -35.91
C GLU A 170 0.66 2.39 -36.90
N LEU A 171 1.80 2.92 -36.46
CA LEU A 171 2.72 3.65 -37.32
C LEU A 171 3.31 2.73 -38.40
N LEU A 172 3.70 1.50 -38.05
CA LEU A 172 4.20 0.52 -39.02
C LEU A 172 3.14 0.15 -40.06
N LEU A 173 1.88 -0.05 -39.63
CA LEU A 173 0.77 -0.29 -40.57
C LEU A 173 0.58 0.88 -41.54
N LYS A 174 0.64 2.13 -41.05
CA LYS A 174 0.57 3.33 -41.89
C LYS A 174 1.75 3.42 -42.86
N MET A 175 2.96 3.08 -42.41
CA MET A 175 4.16 3.06 -43.26
C MET A 175 4.06 2.00 -44.36
N SER A 176 3.56 0.80 -44.04
CA SER A 176 3.33 -0.24 -45.05
C SER A 176 2.27 0.16 -46.07
N ALA A 177 1.13 0.69 -45.62
CA ALA A 177 0.08 1.18 -46.51
C ALA A 177 0.56 2.34 -47.40
N PHE A 178 1.42 3.21 -46.86
CA PHE A 178 2.05 4.26 -47.63
C PHE A 178 2.95 3.70 -48.75
N GLU A 179 3.74 2.66 -48.49
CA GLU A 179 4.59 2.03 -49.51
C GLU A 179 3.79 1.35 -50.61
N GLU A 180 2.68 0.69 -50.27
CA GLU A 180 1.74 0.13 -51.25
C GLU A 180 1.16 1.20 -52.16
N GLN A 181 0.68 2.30 -51.57
CA GLN A 181 0.17 3.45 -52.33
C GLN A 181 1.28 4.13 -53.15
N ALA A 182 2.50 4.21 -52.60
CA ALA A 182 3.62 4.84 -53.26
C ALA A 182 4.11 4.08 -54.50
N SER A 183 3.79 2.79 -54.59
CA SER A 183 4.13 1.93 -55.72
C SER A 183 3.15 2.06 -56.89
N ASP A 184 2.00 2.72 -56.71
CA ASP A 184 0.99 2.95 -57.76
C ASP A 184 1.44 4.10 -58.71
N PRO A 185 1.69 3.83 -60.00
CA PRO A 185 2.08 4.86 -60.96
C PRO A 185 1.00 5.92 -61.20
N LEU A 186 -0.29 5.60 -60.95
CA LEU A 186 -1.39 6.58 -61.09
C LEU A 186 -1.41 7.63 -59.97
N ARG A 187 -0.62 7.43 -58.90
CA ARG A 187 -0.49 8.36 -57.76
C ARG A 187 -0.02 9.77 -58.18
N LEU A 188 0.81 9.87 -59.21
CA LEU A 188 1.34 11.16 -59.69
C LEU A 188 0.27 12.06 -60.32
N PHE A 189 -0.88 11.50 -60.72
CA PHE A 189 -2.01 12.24 -61.27
C PHE A 189 -3.02 12.69 -60.21
N ARG A 190 -2.72 12.49 -58.92
CA ARG A 190 -3.55 12.95 -57.79
C ARG A 190 -3.28 14.42 -57.46
N SER A 191 -4.10 14.98 -56.57
CA SER A 191 -4.00 16.39 -56.17
C SER A 191 -2.64 16.75 -55.56
N SER A 192 -2.15 17.96 -55.81
CA SER A 192 -0.89 18.47 -55.24
C SER A 192 -0.87 18.53 -53.71
N PHE A 193 -2.03 18.77 -53.08
CA PHE A 193 -2.18 18.72 -51.62
C PHE A 193 -1.92 17.31 -51.05
N GLN A 194 -2.34 16.26 -51.76
CA GLN A 194 -2.09 14.88 -51.37
C GLN A 194 -0.60 14.52 -51.48
N LEU A 195 0.09 14.95 -52.53
CA LEU A 195 1.53 14.70 -52.69
C LEU A 195 2.35 15.39 -51.59
N ASN A 196 1.95 16.59 -51.18
CA ASN A 196 2.61 17.32 -50.08
C ASN A 196 2.41 16.68 -48.71
N SER A 197 1.20 16.18 -48.41
CA SER A 197 0.93 15.48 -47.15
C SER A 197 1.68 14.15 -47.08
N GLU A 198 1.78 13.44 -48.20
CA GLU A 198 2.55 12.21 -48.35
C GLU A 198 4.05 12.45 -48.13
N GLU A 199 4.62 13.53 -48.69
CA GLU A 199 6.03 13.87 -48.47
C GLU A 199 6.31 14.29 -47.01
N LYS A 200 5.37 15.01 -46.38
CA LYS A 200 5.45 15.33 -44.95
C LYS A 200 5.42 14.06 -44.09
N PHE A 201 4.52 13.13 -44.38
CA PHE A 201 4.48 11.83 -43.71
C PHE A 201 5.80 11.09 -43.91
N ARG A 202 6.33 11.08 -45.14
CA ARG A 202 7.58 10.38 -45.46
C ARG A 202 8.75 10.89 -44.61
N LYS A 203 8.88 12.22 -44.47
CA LYS A 203 9.93 12.84 -43.65
C LYS A 203 9.79 12.54 -42.16
N MET A 204 8.57 12.40 -41.66
CA MET A 204 8.30 12.26 -40.23
C MET A 204 8.20 10.81 -39.75
N ALA A 205 7.87 9.86 -40.62
CA ALA A 205 7.56 8.48 -40.23
C ALA A 205 8.72 7.78 -39.51
N VAL A 206 9.92 7.79 -40.10
CA VAL A 206 11.10 7.14 -39.51
C VAL A 206 11.57 7.83 -38.22
N PRO A 207 11.71 9.18 -38.18
CA PRO A 207 12.04 9.86 -36.91
C PRO A 207 11.03 9.57 -35.80
N THR A 208 9.74 9.52 -36.13
CA THR A 208 8.68 9.21 -35.15
C THR A 208 8.80 7.77 -34.64
N LEU A 209 9.05 6.81 -35.54
CA LEU A 209 9.23 5.42 -35.20
C LEU A 209 10.43 5.21 -34.26
N LEU A 210 11.58 5.80 -34.58
CA LEU A 210 12.77 5.74 -33.74
C LEU A 210 12.55 6.40 -32.37
N ARG A 211 11.77 7.50 -32.31
CA ARG A 211 11.39 8.12 -31.04
C ARG A 211 10.58 7.14 -30.20
N VAL A 212 9.52 6.56 -30.75
CA VAL A 212 8.66 5.60 -30.03
C VAL A 212 9.46 4.39 -29.56
N GLU A 213 10.33 3.83 -30.42
CA GLU A 213 11.20 2.70 -30.05
C GLU A 213 12.16 3.05 -28.91
N LYS A 214 12.74 4.26 -28.90
CA LYS A 214 13.58 4.74 -27.80
C LYS A 214 12.81 4.86 -26.48
N GLU A 215 11.59 5.38 -26.50
CA GLU A 215 10.75 5.47 -25.29
C GLU A 215 10.45 4.07 -24.71
N ILE A 216 10.17 3.09 -25.57
CA ILE A 216 9.97 1.69 -25.13
C ILE A 216 11.22 1.16 -24.43
N PHE A 217 12.42 1.38 -24.99
CA PHE A 217 13.66 0.92 -24.36
C PHE A 217 13.98 1.66 -23.06
N ALA A 218 13.74 2.97 -22.98
CA ALA A 218 13.94 3.73 -21.75
C ALA A 218 13.03 3.24 -20.61
N LEU A 219 11.75 2.98 -20.91
CA LEU A 219 10.82 2.37 -19.95
C LEU A 219 11.24 0.95 -19.55
N ALA A 220 11.82 0.19 -20.48
CA ALA A 220 12.31 -1.15 -20.19
C ALA A 220 13.54 -1.14 -19.26
N GLU A 221 14.45 -0.18 -19.44
CA GLU A 221 15.58 0.05 -18.53
C GLU A 221 15.06 0.44 -17.13
N GLN A 222 14.10 1.36 -17.05
CA GLN A 222 13.46 1.74 -15.78
C GLN A 222 12.80 0.53 -15.09
N TYR A 223 12.13 -0.34 -15.85
CA TYR A 223 11.54 -1.57 -15.32
C TYR A 223 12.62 -2.51 -14.77
N ALA A 224 13.70 -2.71 -15.52
CA ALA A 224 14.82 -3.55 -15.15
C ALA A 224 15.48 -3.12 -13.84
N GLU A 225 15.71 -1.82 -13.66
CA GLU A 225 16.26 -1.21 -12.44
C GLU A 225 15.38 -1.46 -11.21
N LYS A 226 14.06 -1.31 -11.35
CA LYS A 226 13.11 -1.46 -10.24
C LYS A 226 12.76 -2.91 -9.91
N PHE A 227 12.72 -3.80 -10.91
CA PHE A 227 12.13 -5.14 -10.76
C PHE A 227 13.11 -6.28 -11.06
N SER A 228 14.43 -6.01 -10.99
CA SER A 228 15.51 -7.01 -11.08
C SER A 228 15.54 -7.77 -12.41
N ASN A 229 15.56 -7.04 -13.54
CA ASN A 229 15.68 -7.60 -14.90
C ASN A 229 14.65 -8.70 -15.25
N LYS A 230 13.47 -8.71 -14.62
CA LYS A 230 12.40 -9.62 -15.02
C LYS A 230 11.99 -9.35 -16.48
N PRO A 231 11.67 -10.39 -17.26
CA PRO A 231 11.22 -10.19 -18.63
C PRO A 231 9.90 -9.41 -18.65
N ILE A 232 9.83 -8.42 -19.53
CA ILE A 232 8.62 -7.61 -19.74
C ILE A 232 7.67 -8.39 -20.63
N VAL A 233 6.74 -9.09 -19.99
CA VAL A 233 5.70 -9.86 -20.67
C VAL A 233 4.40 -9.07 -20.66
N ILE A 234 3.90 -8.72 -21.85
CA ILE A 234 2.63 -8.04 -22.06
C ILE A 234 1.84 -8.90 -23.04
N GLU A 235 0.58 -9.20 -22.72
CA GLU A 235 -0.27 -10.08 -23.52
C GLU A 235 0.41 -11.40 -23.91
N GLU A 236 1.06 -12.07 -22.93
CA GLU A 236 1.81 -13.33 -23.09
C GLU A 236 3.08 -13.25 -23.95
N LYS A 237 3.45 -12.06 -24.43
CA LYS A 237 4.60 -11.85 -25.30
C LYS A 237 5.71 -11.07 -24.62
N GLU A 238 6.94 -11.48 -24.84
CA GLU A 238 8.11 -10.73 -24.39
C GLU A 238 8.41 -9.60 -25.37
N ILE A 239 7.95 -8.39 -25.03
CA ILE A 239 7.93 -7.26 -25.97
C ILE A 239 9.33 -6.82 -26.39
N ILE A 240 10.31 -6.86 -25.47
CA ILE A 240 11.65 -6.31 -25.72
C ILE A 240 12.48 -7.22 -26.62
N SER A 241 12.38 -8.54 -26.46
CA SER A 241 13.06 -9.49 -27.35
C SER A 241 12.46 -9.45 -28.75
N GLU A 242 11.13 -9.50 -28.86
CA GLU A 242 10.42 -9.35 -30.14
C GLU A 242 10.80 -8.04 -30.87
N LEU A 243 10.87 -6.93 -30.14
CA LEU A 243 11.24 -5.63 -30.69
C LEU A 243 12.68 -5.62 -31.23
N LYS A 244 13.64 -6.16 -30.47
CA LYS A 244 15.04 -6.25 -30.89
C LYS A 244 15.19 -7.10 -32.15
N ASP A 245 14.49 -8.23 -32.19
CA ASP A 245 14.51 -9.14 -33.35
C ASP A 245 13.90 -8.46 -34.58
N GLU A 246 12.78 -7.76 -34.44
CA GLU A 246 12.14 -7.04 -35.55
C GLU A 246 13.04 -5.91 -36.08
N ILE A 247 13.64 -5.11 -35.20
CA ILE A 247 14.56 -4.02 -35.58
C ILE A 247 15.78 -4.58 -36.32
N SER A 248 16.36 -5.68 -35.82
CA SER A 248 17.54 -6.31 -36.45
C SER A 248 17.27 -6.83 -37.87
N ASN A 249 16.02 -7.23 -38.15
CA ASN A 249 15.58 -7.73 -39.44
C ASN A 249 15.05 -6.63 -40.38
N ARG A 250 14.93 -5.38 -39.91
CA ARG A 250 14.40 -4.27 -40.70
C ARG A 250 15.49 -3.67 -41.61
N ILE A 251 15.25 -3.70 -42.92
CA ILE A 251 16.04 -2.93 -43.89
C ILE A 251 15.40 -1.55 -44.06
N ILE A 252 16.02 -0.51 -43.49
CA ILE A 252 15.62 0.88 -43.69
C ILE A 252 16.41 1.42 -44.90
N ASN A 253 15.72 1.72 -46.01
CA ASN A 253 16.31 2.39 -47.16
C ASN A 253 15.87 3.86 -47.18
N ALA A 254 16.76 4.79 -47.55
CA ALA A 254 16.44 6.22 -47.64
C ALA A 254 15.24 6.54 -48.55
N ASN A 255 14.95 5.67 -49.51
CA ASN A 255 13.85 5.82 -50.48
C ASN A 255 12.66 4.87 -50.26
N THR A 256 12.71 3.96 -49.28
CA THR A 256 11.68 2.94 -49.04
C THR A 256 11.67 2.52 -47.57
N PHE A 257 10.51 2.63 -46.92
CA PHE A 257 10.35 2.39 -45.49
C PHE A 257 10.56 0.95 -45.05
N MET A 258 10.18 -0.02 -45.89
CA MET A 258 10.08 -1.43 -45.50
C MET A 258 10.37 -2.36 -46.68
N LYS A 259 11.51 -3.07 -46.64
CA LYS A 259 11.65 -4.38 -47.31
C LYS A 259 12.17 -5.37 -46.28
N GLY A 260 11.28 -6.08 -45.60
CA GLY A 260 11.67 -7.22 -44.77
C GLY A 260 12.18 -8.37 -45.64
N ARG A 261 13.13 -9.17 -45.14
CA ARG A 261 13.42 -10.49 -45.70
C ARG A 261 12.23 -11.38 -45.39
N THR A 262 11.33 -11.61 -46.34
CA THR A 262 10.34 -12.67 -46.23
C THR A 262 11.06 -14.01 -46.36
N THR A 263 11.46 -14.62 -45.25
CA THR A 263 11.71 -16.06 -45.25
C THR A 263 10.36 -16.71 -45.51
N LYS A 264 10.13 -17.14 -46.76
CA LYS A 264 9.03 -18.02 -47.12
C LYS A 264 9.08 -19.22 -46.18
N THR A 265 8.13 -19.31 -45.26
CA THR A 265 7.80 -20.57 -44.60
C THR A 265 7.30 -21.50 -45.69
N ASN A 266 8.13 -22.48 -46.05
CA ASN A 266 7.70 -23.59 -46.90
C ASN A 266 6.59 -24.35 -46.16
N ARG A 267 5.54 -24.67 -46.93
CA ARG A 267 4.41 -25.50 -46.53
C ARG A 267 4.85 -26.89 -46.09
#